data_AF-A0AAD7FG04-F1
#
_entry.id   AF-A0AAD7FG04-F1
#
_cell.length_a   1.000
_cell.length_b   1.000
_cell.length_c   1.000
_cell.angle_alpha   90.00
_cell.angle_beta   90.00
_cell.angle_gamma   90.00
#
_symmetry.space_group_name_H-M   'P 1'
#
loop_
_entity.id
_entity.type
_entity.pdbx_description
1 polymer ?
#
loop_
_entity_poly.entity_id
_entity_poly.type
_entity_poly.pdbx_seq_one_letter_code
_entity_poly.pdbx_strand_id
1 'polypeptide(L)'
;MLSLIHLAFLALAFFSASTPSVHGRELWLERNNRAIHLHPRRFGQNHPAVLEKLRAACGGGVCAKLAGAAVTPLLAKQGECTQQDMADQIINTSKQFNGTTQAAMLAIAIEYRQTEKNTPPDFKTKPETFRNSVFCQTAPKNPELNGLVQAQDPANDPNVFFDPAMGESVQLGAQANTRPFDDGAAGNSTGSA
;
A
#
# COMPACT_ATOMS: atom_id res chain seq x y z
N MET A 1 31.68 49.19 -48.48
CA MET A 1 30.24 48.93 -48.72
C MET A 1 29.95 47.52 -48.24
N LEU A 2 29.33 47.34 -47.07
CA LEU A 2 28.88 46.01 -46.64
C LEU A 2 27.71 45.59 -47.54
N SER A 3 27.84 44.45 -48.20
CA SER A 3 26.81 43.89 -49.07
C SER A 3 25.53 43.56 -48.29
N LEU A 4 24.37 43.76 -48.92
CA LEU A 4 23.04 43.51 -48.36
C LEU A 4 22.90 42.12 -47.71
N ILE A 5 23.65 41.14 -48.23
CA ILE A 5 23.70 39.77 -47.73
C ILE A 5 24.32 39.71 -46.32
N HIS A 6 25.35 40.51 -46.04
CA HIS A 6 26.00 40.54 -44.73
C HIS A 6 25.11 41.17 -43.67
N LEU A 7 24.32 42.17 -44.04
CA LEU A 7 23.32 42.78 -43.16
C LEU A 7 22.18 41.80 -42.83
N ALA A 8 21.74 41.00 -43.80
CA ALA A 8 20.72 39.98 -43.59
C ALA A 8 21.21 38.85 -42.65
N PHE A 9 22.45 38.40 -42.82
CA PHE A 9 23.05 37.41 -41.91
C PHE A 9 23.24 37.95 -40.49
N LEU A 10 23.65 39.22 -40.35
CA LEU A 10 23.77 39.84 -39.03
C LEU A 10 22.42 39.97 -38.33
N ALA A 11 21.38 40.34 -39.07
CA ALA A 11 20.02 40.44 -38.55
C ALA A 11 19.46 39.07 -38.12
N LEU A 12 19.74 38.01 -38.89
CA LEU A 12 19.32 36.65 -38.55
C LEU A 12 20.06 36.10 -37.32
N ALA A 13 21.37 36.40 -37.20
CA ALA A 13 22.17 36.05 -36.02
C ALA A 13 21.68 36.78 -34.75
N PHE A 14 21.32 38.06 -34.88
CA PHE A 14 20.73 38.81 -33.77
C PHE A 14 19.36 38.27 -33.37
N PHE A 15 18.50 37.92 -34.34
CA PHE A 15 17.17 37.37 -34.07
C PHE A 15 17.23 35.98 -33.41
N SER A 16 18.17 35.14 -33.80
CA SER A 16 18.36 33.80 -33.19
C SER A 16 19.04 33.87 -31.82
N ALA A 17 19.90 34.87 -31.56
CA ALA A 17 20.48 35.09 -30.24
C ALA A 17 19.52 35.78 -29.24
N SER A 18 18.43 36.39 -29.73
CA SER A 18 17.44 37.08 -28.91
C SER A 18 16.17 36.29 -28.67
N THR A 19 16.06 35.05 -29.18
CA THR A 19 15.00 34.15 -28.72
C THR A 19 15.29 33.81 -27.25
N PRO A 20 14.39 34.13 -26.31
CA PRO A 20 14.57 33.73 -24.92
C PRO A 20 14.71 32.22 -24.89
N SER A 21 15.80 31.73 -24.29
CA SER A 21 15.99 30.31 -23.98
C SER A 21 14.70 29.81 -23.33
N VAL A 22 14.01 28.90 -24.00
CA VAL A 22 12.83 28.22 -23.47
C VAL A 22 13.33 27.36 -22.30
N HIS A 23 13.33 27.95 -21.11
CA HIS A 23 13.47 27.21 -19.88
C HIS A 23 12.24 26.31 -19.86
N GLY A 24 12.44 25.00 -20.02
CA GLY A 24 11.35 24.04 -19.86
C GLY A 24 10.71 24.31 -18.50
N ARG A 25 9.46 24.81 -18.50
CA ARG A 25 8.66 24.84 -17.27
C ARG A 25 8.33 23.40 -16.99
N GLU A 26 9.09 22.79 -16.10
CA GLU A 26 8.64 21.57 -15.45
C GLU A 26 7.39 21.96 -14.67
N LEU A 27 6.23 21.44 -15.08
CA LEU A 27 4.98 21.62 -14.36
C LEU A 27 5.09 20.79 -13.08
N TRP A 28 5.58 21.42 -12.02
CA TRP A 28 5.52 20.84 -10.70
C TRP A 28 4.05 20.75 -10.31
N LEU A 29 3.62 19.55 -9.94
CA LEU A 29 2.30 19.35 -9.37
C LEU A 29 2.26 20.14 -8.07
N GLU A 30 1.42 21.16 -8.02
CA GLU A 30 1.22 22.01 -6.84
C GLU A 30 -0.19 21.79 -6.30
N ARG A 31 -0.30 21.71 -4.97
CA ARG A 31 -1.59 21.75 -4.27
C ARG A 31 -1.46 22.74 -3.12
N ASN A 32 -2.31 23.77 -3.12
CA ASN A 32 -2.29 24.84 -2.11
C ASN A 32 -0.93 25.55 -2.02
N ASN A 33 -0.35 25.95 -3.16
CA ASN A 33 0.96 26.62 -3.28
C ASN A 33 2.13 25.87 -2.61
N ARG A 34 2.05 24.54 -2.58
CA ARG A 34 3.14 23.66 -2.14
C ARG A 34 3.40 22.60 -3.18
N ALA A 35 4.68 22.31 -3.41
CA ALA A 35 5.12 21.20 -4.24
C ALA A 35 4.53 19.89 -3.69
N ILE A 36 3.89 19.12 -4.57
CA ILE A 36 3.43 17.77 -4.25
C ILE A 36 4.62 16.84 -4.43
N HIS A 37 5.15 16.34 -3.30
CA HIS A 37 6.10 15.24 -3.32
C HIS A 37 5.33 13.93 -3.42
N LEU A 38 5.40 13.28 -4.58
CA LEU A 38 4.82 11.95 -4.79
C LEU A 38 5.83 10.91 -4.30
N HIS A 39 5.57 10.34 -3.12
CA HIS A 39 6.30 9.19 -2.65
C HIS A 39 5.64 7.92 -3.21
N PRO A 40 6.40 6.99 -3.83
CA PRO A 40 5.84 5.73 -4.26
C PRO A 40 5.25 4.98 -3.05
N ARG A 41 4.15 4.25 -3.27
CA ARG A 41 3.63 3.36 -2.22
C ARG A 41 4.67 2.28 -1.99
N ARG A 42 5.11 2.11 -0.74
CA ARG A 42 6.04 1.04 -0.37
C ARG A 42 5.20 -0.20 -0.12
N PHE A 43 4.97 -0.92 -1.21
CA PHE A 43 4.58 -2.32 -1.17
C PHE A 43 5.78 -3.11 -1.71
N GLY A 44 6.06 -4.30 -1.17
CA GLY A 44 6.87 -5.27 -1.90
C GLY A 44 6.27 -5.61 -3.28
N GLN A 45 4.96 -5.41 -3.46
CA GLN A 45 4.19 -5.62 -4.70
C GLN A 45 3.14 -4.51 -4.89
N ASN A 46 3.33 -3.58 -5.83
CA ASN A 46 2.40 -2.46 -6.11
C ASN A 46 0.95 -2.90 -6.41
N HIS A 47 0.77 -4.16 -6.81
CA HIS A 47 -0.50 -4.84 -6.98
C HIS A 47 -0.33 -6.30 -6.54
N PRO A 48 -0.78 -6.67 -5.33
CA PRO A 48 -0.62 -8.03 -4.84
C PRO A 48 -1.28 -9.05 -5.79
N ALA A 49 -0.53 -10.07 -6.21
CA ALA A 49 -1.01 -11.09 -7.16
C ALA A 49 -2.29 -11.80 -6.67
N VAL A 50 -2.50 -11.86 -5.35
CA VAL A 50 -3.70 -12.40 -4.72
C VAL A 50 -4.98 -11.70 -5.17
N LEU A 51 -4.93 -10.41 -5.53
CA LEU A 51 -6.11 -9.67 -6.01
C LEU A 51 -6.54 -10.15 -7.40
N GLU A 52 -5.59 -10.45 -8.29
CA GLU A 52 -5.91 -11.05 -9.59
C GLU A 52 -6.40 -12.49 -9.46
N LYS A 53 -5.79 -13.28 -8.56
CA LYS A 53 -6.27 -14.62 -8.23
C LYS A 53 -7.72 -14.57 -7.75
N LEU A 54 -8.04 -13.66 -6.83
CA LEU A 54 -9.39 -13.45 -6.32
C LEU A 54 -10.34 -13.09 -7.46
N ARG A 55 -9.98 -12.12 -8.31
CA ARG A 55 -10.80 -11.69 -9.45
C ARG A 55 -11.14 -12.86 -10.39
N ALA A 56 -10.17 -13.74 -10.65
CA ALA A 56 -10.32 -14.87 -11.55
C ALA A 56 -11.03 -16.09 -10.95
N ALA A 57 -11.12 -16.20 -9.61
CA ALA A 57 -11.51 -17.42 -8.91
C ALA A 57 -12.92 -17.97 -9.27
N CYS A 58 -13.87 -17.12 -9.62
CA CYS A 58 -15.24 -17.54 -9.96
C CYS A 58 -15.79 -16.93 -11.27
N GLY A 59 -14.91 -16.67 -12.25
CA GLY A 59 -15.34 -16.29 -13.60
C GLY A 59 -15.95 -14.89 -13.72
N GLY A 60 -15.65 -13.98 -12.79
CA GLY A 60 -16.16 -12.62 -12.77
C GLY A 60 -17.35 -12.41 -11.82
N GLY A 61 -18.01 -11.26 -11.91
CA GLY A 61 -19.16 -10.92 -11.05
C GLY A 61 -18.76 -10.73 -9.58
N VAL A 62 -19.19 -11.66 -8.71
CA VAL A 62 -18.96 -11.56 -7.26
C VAL A 62 -17.47 -11.52 -6.93
N CYS A 63 -16.65 -12.37 -7.55
CA CYS A 63 -15.20 -12.38 -7.31
C CYS A 63 -14.51 -11.10 -7.78
N ALA A 64 -14.95 -10.51 -8.90
CA ALA A 64 -14.43 -9.23 -9.35
C ALA A 64 -14.81 -8.08 -8.40
N LYS A 65 -16.03 -8.10 -7.84
CA LYS A 65 -16.47 -7.15 -6.82
C LYS A 65 -15.67 -7.29 -5.52
N LEU A 66 -15.44 -8.53 -5.07
CA LEU A 66 -14.60 -8.80 -3.89
C LEU A 66 -13.16 -8.34 -4.11
N ALA A 67 -12.57 -8.63 -5.28
CA ALA A 67 -11.23 -8.19 -5.63
C ALA A 67 -11.10 -6.65 -5.62
N GLY A 68 -12.09 -5.94 -6.18
CA GLY A 68 -12.11 -4.47 -6.13
C GLY A 68 -12.25 -3.93 -4.70
N ALA A 69 -13.09 -4.56 -3.88
CA ALA A 69 -13.26 -4.19 -2.48
C ALA A 69 -11.99 -4.46 -1.65
N ALA A 70 -11.27 -5.54 -1.95
CA ALA A 70 -10.06 -5.97 -1.25
C ALA A 70 -8.84 -5.05 -1.45
N VAL A 71 -8.89 -4.10 -2.40
CA VAL A 71 -7.84 -3.08 -2.53
C VAL A 71 -7.87 -2.13 -1.34
N THR A 72 -9.05 -1.72 -0.90
CA THR A 72 -9.21 -0.66 0.10
C THR A 72 -8.55 -1.03 1.43
N PRO A 73 -8.80 -2.20 2.05
CA PRO A 73 -8.21 -2.57 3.34
C PRO A 73 -6.68 -2.60 3.38
N LEU A 74 -6.02 -2.78 2.21
CA LEU A 74 -4.56 -2.76 2.10
C LEU A 74 -3.96 -1.34 2.08
N LEU A 75 -4.80 -0.31 2.06
CA LEU A 75 -4.37 1.10 2.08
C LEU A 75 -4.01 1.55 3.50
N ALA A 76 -3.05 2.46 3.58
CA ALA A 76 -2.47 2.96 4.83
C ALA A 76 -3.47 3.47 5.87
N LYS A 77 -4.51 4.18 5.44
CA LYS A 77 -5.47 4.80 6.37
C LYS A 77 -6.61 3.89 6.80
N GLN A 78 -6.67 2.65 6.31
CA GLN A 78 -7.74 1.76 6.73
C GLN A 78 -7.50 1.20 8.12
N GLY A 79 -8.60 0.98 8.84
CA GLY A 79 -8.58 0.46 10.21
C GLY A 79 -7.80 -0.84 10.35
N GLU A 80 -7.28 -1.10 11.54
CA GLU A 80 -6.40 -2.24 11.86
C GLU A 80 -6.98 -3.59 11.42
N CYS A 81 -8.28 -3.83 11.64
CA CYS A 81 -8.95 -5.11 11.35
C CYS A 81 -9.55 -5.23 9.95
N THR A 82 -9.59 -4.15 9.16
CA THR A 82 -10.30 -4.15 7.88
C THR A 82 -9.82 -5.21 6.89
N GLN A 83 -8.53 -5.57 6.92
CA GLN A 83 -7.98 -6.63 6.07
C GLN A 83 -8.46 -8.01 6.52
N GLN A 84 -8.54 -8.25 7.84
CA GLN A 84 -9.09 -9.48 8.39
C GLN A 84 -10.58 -9.61 8.09
N ASP A 85 -11.35 -8.54 8.28
CA ASP A 85 -12.78 -8.51 7.97
C ASP A 85 -13.05 -8.83 6.48
N MET A 86 -12.20 -8.31 5.59
CA MET A 86 -12.29 -8.61 4.16
C MET A 86 -11.92 -10.07 3.87
N ALA A 87 -10.89 -10.62 4.50
CA ALA A 87 -10.56 -12.04 4.37
C ALA A 87 -11.74 -12.93 4.84
N ASP A 88 -12.33 -12.60 5.99
CA ASP A 88 -13.54 -13.24 6.51
C ASP A 88 -14.70 -13.16 5.53
N GLN A 89 -14.90 -12.02 4.88
CA GLN A 89 -15.93 -11.83 3.87
C GLN A 89 -15.67 -12.69 2.63
N ILE A 90 -14.42 -12.84 2.18
CA ILE A 90 -14.05 -13.73 1.07
C ILE A 90 -14.40 -15.18 1.43
N ILE A 91 -14.02 -15.65 2.64
CA ILE A 91 -14.35 -17.00 3.12
C ILE A 91 -15.86 -17.19 3.20
N ASN A 92 -16.60 -16.25 3.77
CA ASN A 92 -18.06 -16.36 3.87
C ASN A 92 -18.74 -16.40 2.51
N THR A 93 -18.25 -15.58 1.57
CA THR A 93 -18.78 -15.59 0.20
C THR A 93 -18.42 -16.87 -0.54
N SER A 94 -17.28 -17.48 -0.24
CA SER A 94 -16.86 -18.74 -0.88
C SER A 94 -17.86 -19.89 -0.68
N LYS A 95 -18.58 -19.88 0.45
CA LYS A 95 -19.57 -20.91 0.85
C LYS A 95 -20.76 -21.04 -0.12
N GLN A 96 -20.98 -20.06 -0.99
CA GLN A 96 -22.06 -20.11 -1.99
C GLN A 96 -21.67 -20.86 -3.27
N PHE A 97 -20.38 -21.20 -3.45
CA PHE A 97 -19.87 -21.84 -4.67
C PHE A 97 -19.68 -23.34 -4.51
N ASN A 98 -19.40 -24.04 -5.61
CA ASN A 98 -19.04 -25.46 -5.58
C ASN A 98 -17.73 -25.68 -4.79
N GLY A 99 -17.48 -26.92 -4.36
CA GLY A 99 -16.32 -27.25 -3.51
C GLY A 99 -14.96 -26.83 -4.08
N THR A 100 -14.77 -26.93 -5.40
CA THR A 100 -13.50 -26.54 -6.05
C THR A 100 -13.28 -25.01 -5.96
N THR A 101 -14.29 -24.23 -6.34
CA THR A 101 -14.22 -22.76 -6.27
C THR A 101 -14.16 -22.27 -4.83
N GLN A 102 -14.91 -22.90 -3.93
CA GLN A 102 -14.89 -22.60 -2.51
C GLN A 102 -13.48 -22.80 -1.93
N ALA A 103 -12.86 -23.94 -2.18
CA ALA A 103 -11.51 -24.24 -1.72
C ALA A 103 -10.47 -23.26 -2.29
N ALA A 104 -10.59 -22.88 -3.56
CA ALA A 104 -9.72 -21.88 -4.18
C ALA A 104 -9.87 -20.51 -3.50
N MET A 105 -11.10 -20.05 -3.26
CA MET A 105 -11.37 -18.78 -2.58
C MET A 105 -10.89 -18.77 -1.13
N LEU A 106 -11.00 -19.91 -0.42
CA LEU A 106 -10.47 -20.05 0.93
C LEU A 106 -8.95 -19.89 0.96
N ALA A 107 -8.22 -20.58 0.06
CA ALA A 107 -6.77 -20.43 -0.06
C ALA A 107 -6.37 -18.99 -0.39
N ILE A 108 -7.13 -18.32 -1.27
CA ILE A 108 -6.93 -16.91 -1.61
C ILE A 108 -7.17 -15.99 -0.40
N ALA A 109 -8.17 -16.27 0.44
CA ALA A 109 -8.43 -15.47 1.63
C ALA A 109 -7.29 -15.56 2.66
N ILE A 110 -6.71 -16.76 2.84
CA ILE A 110 -5.54 -17.00 3.68
C ILE A 110 -4.33 -16.20 3.15
N GLU A 111 -4.04 -16.33 1.85
CA GLU A 111 -2.96 -15.57 1.18
C GLU A 111 -3.17 -14.04 1.31
N TYR A 112 -4.42 -13.59 1.14
CA TYR A 112 -4.79 -12.18 1.24
C TYR A 112 -4.62 -11.65 2.67
N ARG A 113 -4.94 -12.45 3.70
CA ARG A 113 -4.76 -12.06 5.11
C ARG A 113 -3.29 -11.79 5.44
N GLN A 114 -2.39 -12.51 4.79
CA GLN A 114 -0.94 -12.42 4.96
C GLN A 114 -0.27 -11.41 4.02
N THR A 115 -1.02 -10.79 3.11
CA THR A 115 -0.49 -9.76 2.22
C THR A 115 -0.09 -8.51 3.01
N GLU A 116 0.97 -7.84 2.55
CA GLU A 116 1.46 -6.61 3.15
C GLU A 116 0.41 -5.50 3.09
N LYS A 117 0.25 -4.79 4.21
CA LYS A 117 -0.59 -3.59 4.29
C LYS A 117 0.30 -2.35 4.21
N ASN A 118 -0.03 -1.43 3.31
CA ASN A 118 0.74 -0.20 3.13
C ASN A 118 0.76 0.61 4.43
N THR A 119 1.88 1.29 4.68
CA THR A 119 2.01 2.29 5.75
C THR A 119 2.75 3.50 5.21
N PRO A 120 2.40 4.72 5.63
CA PRO A 120 3.15 5.89 5.20
C PRO A 120 4.49 5.91 5.96
N PRO A 121 5.60 6.34 5.35
CA PRO A 121 6.76 6.79 6.09
C PRO A 121 6.39 7.92 7.07
N ASP A 122 7.14 8.04 8.15
CA ASP A 122 7.10 9.22 9.00
C ASP A 122 7.97 10.32 8.40
N PHE A 123 7.33 11.31 7.79
CA PHE A 123 8.00 12.44 7.16
C PHE A 123 8.46 13.52 8.15
N LYS A 124 8.15 13.37 9.44
CA LYS A 124 8.59 14.31 10.48
C LYS A 124 10.05 14.08 10.88
N THR A 125 10.58 12.88 10.64
CA THR A 125 11.97 12.50 10.94
C THR A 125 12.86 12.62 9.68
N LYS A 126 14.15 12.90 9.88
CA LYS A 126 15.17 12.91 8.81
C LYS A 126 16.39 12.09 9.26
N PRO A 127 16.72 10.96 8.60
CA PRO A 127 15.98 10.32 7.51
C PRO A 127 14.56 9.88 7.92
N GLU A 128 13.67 9.74 6.95
CA GLU A 128 12.28 9.31 7.17
C GLU A 128 12.26 7.93 7.85
N THR A 129 11.37 7.76 8.83
CA THR A 129 11.22 6.48 9.52
C THR A 129 10.17 5.62 8.83
N PHE A 130 10.53 4.39 8.49
CA PHE A 130 9.62 3.42 7.90
C PHE A 130 8.94 2.60 9.00
N ARG A 131 7.63 2.35 8.86
CA ARG A 131 6.77 1.95 9.97
C ARG A 131 5.95 0.73 9.61
N ASN A 132 5.77 -0.18 10.54
CA ASN A 132 4.90 -1.33 10.40
C ASN A 132 3.42 -0.96 10.51
N SER A 133 2.55 -1.78 9.95
CA SER A 133 1.10 -1.70 10.20
C SER A 133 0.77 -2.30 11.56
N VAL A 134 -0.11 -1.67 12.33
CA VAL A 134 -0.65 -2.27 13.55
C VAL A 134 -1.49 -3.52 13.26
N PHE A 135 -1.49 -4.47 14.19
CA PHE A 135 -2.18 -5.75 14.11
C PHE A 135 -3.62 -5.64 14.63
N CYS A 136 -4.57 -6.25 13.93
CA CYS A 136 -5.94 -6.40 14.43
C CYS A 136 -5.94 -7.07 15.81
N GLN A 137 -6.70 -6.55 16.76
CA GLN A 137 -6.81 -7.08 18.13
C GLN A 137 -8.16 -7.79 18.39
N THR A 138 -8.78 -8.30 17.33
CA THR A 138 -10.02 -9.08 17.44
C THR A 138 -9.83 -10.44 16.78
N ALA A 139 -10.50 -11.46 17.33
CA ALA A 139 -10.53 -12.78 16.73
C ALA A 139 -11.22 -12.72 15.35
N PRO A 140 -10.73 -13.46 14.35
CA PRO A 140 -11.42 -13.58 13.07
C PRO A 140 -12.75 -14.32 13.23
N LYS A 141 -13.68 -14.09 12.31
CA LYS A 141 -14.99 -14.77 12.33
C LYS A 141 -14.88 -16.21 11.82
N ASN A 142 -13.95 -16.46 10.91
CA ASN A 142 -13.68 -17.78 10.36
C ASN A 142 -12.37 -18.34 10.95
N PRO A 143 -12.39 -19.56 11.52
CA PRO A 143 -11.25 -20.14 12.23
C PRO A 143 -10.03 -20.40 11.33
N GLU A 144 -10.21 -20.48 10.02
CA GLU A 144 -9.12 -20.63 9.04
C GLU A 144 -8.16 -19.43 9.02
N LEU A 145 -8.53 -18.31 9.64
CA LEU A 145 -7.69 -17.13 9.78
C LEU A 145 -7.01 -17.01 11.15
N ASN A 146 -7.24 -17.96 12.07
CA ASN A 146 -6.65 -17.92 13.40
C ASN A 146 -5.12 -17.88 13.34
N GLY A 147 -4.51 -16.99 14.12
CA GLY A 147 -3.06 -16.79 14.15
C GLY A 147 -2.45 -16.13 12.89
N LEU A 148 -3.26 -15.81 11.86
CA LEU A 148 -2.76 -15.17 10.67
C LEU A 148 -2.71 -13.64 10.83
N VAL A 149 -1.54 -13.08 10.57
CA VAL A 149 -1.30 -11.63 10.57
C VAL A 149 -0.86 -11.17 9.19
N GLN A 150 -1.06 -9.89 8.91
CA GLN A 150 -0.52 -9.28 7.70
C GLN A 150 1.01 -9.26 7.72
N ALA A 151 1.61 -9.43 6.56
CA ALA A 151 3.05 -9.20 6.41
C ALA A 151 3.39 -7.72 6.64
N GLN A 152 4.65 -7.50 7.03
CA GLN A 152 5.25 -6.18 7.19
C GLN A 152 6.38 -6.03 6.16
N ASP A 153 6.63 -4.81 5.66
CA ASP A 153 7.80 -4.55 4.81
C ASP A 153 9.08 -4.82 5.62
N PRO A 154 9.97 -5.73 5.18
CA PRO A 154 11.22 -6.03 5.90
C PRO A 154 12.17 -4.84 6.03
N ALA A 155 11.97 -3.78 5.25
CA ALA A 155 12.74 -2.53 5.35
C ALA A 155 12.15 -1.52 6.36
N ASN A 156 11.04 -1.85 7.04
CA ASN A 156 10.52 -1.03 8.12
C ASN A 156 11.36 -1.16 9.40
N ASP A 157 11.32 -0.13 10.24
CA ASP A 157 11.86 -0.24 11.60
C ASP A 157 10.97 -1.21 12.40
N PRO A 158 11.50 -2.32 12.93
CA PRO A 158 10.71 -3.31 13.66
C PRO A 158 10.05 -2.77 14.93
N ASN A 159 10.52 -1.63 15.45
CA ASN A 159 10.01 -1.03 16.68
C ASN A 159 8.97 0.07 16.45
N VAL A 160 8.73 0.49 15.20
CA VAL A 160 7.85 1.62 14.90
C VAL A 160 6.66 1.17 14.08
N PHE A 161 5.46 1.55 14.50
CA PHE A 161 4.19 1.22 13.89
C PHE A 161 3.42 2.48 13.50
N PHE A 162 2.59 2.40 12.47
CA PHE A 162 1.63 3.43 12.12
C PHE A 162 0.25 3.01 12.59
N ASP A 163 -0.35 3.82 13.47
CA ASP A 163 -1.73 3.61 13.91
C ASP A 163 -2.69 4.46 13.04
N PRO A 164 -3.60 3.85 12.27
CA PRO A 164 -4.52 4.57 11.40
C PRO A 164 -5.62 5.33 12.16
N ALA A 165 -5.94 4.95 13.39
CA ALA A 165 -6.93 5.64 14.22
C ALA A 165 -6.36 6.94 14.81
N MET A 166 -5.08 6.92 15.21
CA MET A 166 -4.38 8.12 15.69
C MET A 166 -3.76 8.95 14.55
N GLY A 167 -3.45 8.32 13.42
CA GLY A 167 -2.76 8.95 12.30
C GLY A 167 -1.28 9.25 12.58
N GLU A 168 -0.68 8.57 13.56
CA GLU A 168 0.65 8.87 14.09
C GLU A 168 1.49 7.59 14.28
N SER A 169 2.79 7.80 14.53
CA SER A 169 3.75 6.73 14.85
C SER A 169 3.57 6.24 16.30
N VAL A 170 3.69 4.93 16.50
CA VAL A 170 3.59 4.29 17.81
C VAL A 170 4.74 3.32 18.00
N GLN A 171 5.31 3.26 19.20
CA GLN A 171 6.43 2.37 19.52
C GLN A 171 5.93 0.98 19.91
N LEU A 172 6.73 -0.04 19.60
CA LEU A 172 6.48 -1.41 20.02
C LEU A 172 6.21 -1.50 21.52
N GLY A 173 5.10 -2.12 21.90
CA GLY A 173 4.67 -2.28 23.29
C GLY A 173 3.94 -1.09 23.90
N ALA A 174 3.83 0.05 23.21
CA ALA A 174 3.08 1.19 23.71
C ALA A 174 1.55 0.94 23.72
N GLN A 175 1.08 0.02 22.90
CA GLN A 175 -0.32 -0.40 22.82
C GLN A 175 -0.45 -1.84 22.31
N ALA A 176 -1.59 -2.49 22.58
CA ALA A 176 -1.81 -3.91 22.28
C ALA A 176 -1.62 -4.25 20.79
N ASN A 177 -2.14 -3.42 19.89
CA ASN A 177 -2.07 -3.60 18.43
C ASN A 177 -0.66 -3.46 17.82
N THR A 178 0.39 -3.25 18.63
CA THR A 178 1.79 -3.35 18.18
C THR A 178 2.33 -4.78 18.27
N ARG A 179 1.52 -5.73 18.73
CA ARG A 179 1.82 -7.16 18.74
C ARG A 179 0.68 -7.94 18.09
N PRO A 180 0.96 -9.11 17.48
CA PRO A 180 -0.07 -10.04 17.04
C PRO A 180 -1.11 -10.28 18.13
N PHE A 181 -2.36 -10.43 17.73
CA PHE A 181 -3.43 -10.81 18.65
C PHE A 181 -3.12 -12.16 19.28
N ASP A 182 -3.13 -12.20 20.61
CA ASP A 182 -3.03 -13.42 21.39
C ASP A 182 -4.43 -13.74 21.92
N ASP A 183 -5.08 -14.71 21.28
CA ASP A 183 -6.41 -15.22 21.67
C ASP A 183 -6.32 -16.26 22.80
N GLY A 184 -5.12 -16.48 23.37
CA GLY A 184 -4.87 -17.51 24.36
C GLY A 184 -4.94 -18.93 23.79
N ALA A 185 -5.07 -19.10 22.46
CA ALA A 185 -5.14 -20.42 21.80
C ALA A 185 -3.76 -20.96 21.38
N ALA A 186 -2.68 -20.17 21.53
CA ALA A 186 -1.32 -20.56 21.16
C ALA A 186 -0.35 -20.55 22.35
N GLY A 187 -0.69 -21.32 23.39
CA GLY A 187 0.29 -21.82 24.35
C GLY A 187 1.22 -22.87 23.71
N ASN A 188 2.02 -22.50 22.70
CA ASN A 188 3.30 -23.13 22.37
C ASN A 188 4.01 -22.42 21.20
N SER A 189 4.94 -21.52 21.52
CA SER A 189 6.22 -21.41 20.79
C SER A 189 7.19 -20.54 21.58
N THR A 190 7.93 -21.23 22.47
CA THR A 190 9.37 -21.09 22.62
C THR A 190 9.97 -19.71 22.37
N GLY A 191 10.30 -19.02 23.46
CA GLY A 191 11.49 -18.19 23.46
C GLY A 191 12.70 -19.05 23.12
N SER A 192 13.58 -18.54 22.27
CA SER A 192 14.96 -18.99 22.13
C SER A 192 15.80 -17.90 21.46
N ALA A 193 16.80 -17.46 22.24
CA ALA A 193 17.97 -16.63 21.93
C ALA A 193 17.74 -15.15 21.58
#